data_AF-A0AAU8YX13-F1
#
_entry.id   AF-A0AAU8YX13-F1
#
_cell.length_a   1.000
_cell.length_b   1.000
_cell.length_c   1.000
_cell.angle_alpha   90.00
_cell.angle_beta   90.00
_cell.angle_gamma   90.00
#
_symmetry.space_group_name_H-M   'P 1'
#
loop_
_entity.id
_entity.type
_entity.pdbx_description
1 polymer ?
#
loop_
_entity_poly.entity_id
_entity_poly.type
_entity_poly.pdbx_seq_one_letter_code
_entity_poly.pdbx_strand_id
1 'polypeptide(L)' 'MLTEQEIMNNAFKEMQFHEEDMAKKYANISEQINDPKLKQMLKGMEQGSRNNYNTLSQTMSKFSII' A
#
# COMPACT_ATOMS: atom_id res chain seq x y z
N MET A 1 -27.42 -2.62 7.48
CA MET A 1 -26.74 -3.38 6.41
C MET A 1 -26.01 -2.33 5.59
N LEU A 2 -24.71 -2.48 5.35
CA LEU A 2 -23.95 -1.50 4.57
C LEU A 2 -24.37 -1.57 3.10
N THR A 3 -24.31 -0.43 2.42
CA THR A 3 -24.46 -0.34 0.96
C THR A 3 -23.21 -0.89 0.27
N GLU A 4 -23.32 -1.26 -1.01
CA GLU A 4 -22.17 -1.69 -1.82
C GLU A 4 -21.07 -0.62 -1.85
N GLN A 5 -21.45 0.65 -1.88
CA GLN A 5 -20.51 1.77 -1.88
C GLN A 5 -19.74 1.88 -0.55
N GLU A 6 -20.42 1.71 0.59
CA GLU A 6 -19.77 1.71 1.91
C GLU A 6 -18.86 0.50 2.09
N ILE A 7 -19.27 -0.68 1.59
CA ILE A 7 -18.45 -1.90 1.61
C ILE A 7 -17.17 -1.66 0.81
N MET A 8 -17.30 -1.15 -0.42
CA MET A 8 -16.15 -0.86 -1.28
C MET A 8 -15.25 0.20 -0.68
N ASN A 9 -15.81 1.26 -0.10
CA ASN A 9 -15.02 2.30 0.56
C ASN A 9 -14.18 1.76 1.71
N ASN A 10 -14.82 0.99 2.60
CA ASN A 10 -14.13 0.42 3.76
C ASN A 10 -13.02 -0.54 3.32
N ALA A 11 -13.30 -1.41 2.34
CA ALA A 11 -12.31 -2.35 1.81
C ALA A 11 -11.12 -1.64 1.16
N PHE A 12 -11.36 -0.61 0.35
CA PHE A 12 -10.27 0.13 -0.30
C PHE A 12 -9.43 0.94 0.69
N LYS A 13 -10.06 1.54 1.72
CA LYS A 13 -9.34 2.22 2.80
C LYS A 13 -8.47 1.26 3.62
N GLU A 14 -8.99 0.07 3.91
CA GLU A 14 -8.22 -0.98 4.58
C GLU A 14 -7.02 -1.43 3.73
N MET A 15 -7.22 -1.67 2.43
CA MET A 15 -6.12 -2.01 1.52
C MET A 15 -5.09 -0.88 1.41
N GLN A 16 -5.52 0.39 1.31
CA GLN A 16 -4.61 1.54 1.32
C GLN A 16 -3.78 1.60 2.61
N PHE A 17 -4.41 1.39 3.77
CA PHE A 17 -3.73 1.35 5.05
C PHE A 17 -2.67 0.23 5.10
N HIS A 18 -3.00 -0.97 4.61
CA HIS A 18 -2.06 -2.08 4.56
C HIS A 18 -0.87 -1.81 3.65
N GLU A 19 -1.08 -1.24 2.46
CA GLU A 19 0.02 -0.90 1.55
C GLU A 19 0.94 0.18 2.13
N GLU A 20 0.38 1.17 2.84
CA GLU A 20 1.18 2.18 3.53
C GLU A 20 1.99 1.57 4.69
N ASP A 21 1.38 0.70 5.50
CA ASP A 21 2.07 -0.02 6.59
C ASP A 21 3.19 -0.92 6.06
N MET A 22 2.95 -1.65 4.96
CA MET A 22 3.97 -2.48 4.32
C MET A 22 5.13 -1.64 3.78
N ALA A 23 4.84 -0.52 3.09
CA ALA A 23 5.88 0.38 2.61
C ALA A 23 6.77 0.89 3.76
N LYS A 24 6.17 1.31 4.88
CA LYS A 24 6.91 1.75 6.08
C LYS A 24 7.74 0.61 6.68
N LYS A 25 7.22 -0.61 6.74
CA LYS A 25 7.95 -1.78 7.24
C LYS A 25 9.14 -2.12 6.37
N TYR A 26 8.99 -2.16 5.05
CA TYR A 26 10.11 -2.42 4.14
C TYR A 26 11.20 -1.35 4.25
N ALA A 27 10.81 -0.08 4.32
CA ALA A 27 11.75 1.03 4.53
C ALA A 27 12.53 0.86 5.85
N ASN A 28 11.83 0.62 6.95
CA ASN A 28 12.44 0.43 8.28
C ASN A 28 13.40 -0.78 8.31
N ILE A 29 13.01 -1.93 7.75
CA ILE A 29 13.89 -3.11 7.68
C ILE A 29 15.13 -2.80 6.82
N SER A 30 14.97 -2.03 5.73
CA SER A 30 16.09 -1.68 4.85
C SER A 30 17.16 -0.83 5.54
N GLU A 31 16.80 -0.05 6.57
CA GLU A 31 17.72 0.73 7.39
C GLU A 31 18.55 -0.15 8.33
N GLN A 32 17.98 -1.26 8.80
CA GLN A 32 18.62 -2.18 9.77
C GLN A 32 19.49 -3.27 9.12
N ILE A 33 19.28 -3.55 7.84
CA ILE A 33 20.06 -4.55 7.10
C ILE A 33 21.35 -3.93 6.58
N ASN A 34 22.43 -4.72 6.42
CA ASN A 34 23.69 -4.26 5.81
C ASN A 34 23.98 -4.92 4.46
N ASP A 35 23.36 -6.06 4.15
CA ASP A 35 23.52 -6.74 2.86
C ASP A 35 22.93 -5.88 1.72
N PRO A 36 23.73 -5.49 0.71
CA PRO A 36 23.27 -4.63 -0.38
C PRO A 36 22.15 -5.24 -1.24
N LYS A 37 22.16 -6.56 -1.47
CA LYS A 37 21.14 -7.25 -2.26
C LYS A 37 19.82 -7.27 -1.51
N LEU A 38 19.85 -7.55 -0.21
CA LEU A 38 18.65 -7.51 0.64
C LEU A 38 18.09 -6.08 0.76
N LYS A 39 18.93 -5.05 0.87
CA LYS A 39 18.48 -3.65 0.82
C LYS A 39 17.78 -3.33 -0.49
N GLN A 40 18.36 -3.73 -1.63
CA GLN A 40 17.77 -3.47 -2.94
C GLN A 40 16.43 -4.19 -3.10
N MET A 41 16.33 -5.45 -2.65
CA MET A 41 15.07 -6.20 -2.62
C MET A 41 14.01 -5.45 -1.81
N LEU A 42 14.32 -5.02 -0.58
CA LEU A 42 13.38 -4.30 0.29
C LEU A 42 12.92 -2.97 -0.31
N LYS A 43 13.82 -2.22 -0.95
CA LYS A 43 13.44 -1.00 -1.69
C LYS A 43 12.47 -1.29 -2.84
N GLY A 44 12.68 -2.39 -3.56
CA GLY A 44 11.76 -2.85 -4.60
C GLY A 44 10.37 -3.19 -4.04
N MET A 45 10.33 -3.85 -2.88
CA MET A 45 9.08 -4.17 -2.19
C MET A 45 8.37 -2.90 -1.67
N GLU A 46 9.11 -1.96 -1.07
CA GLU A 46 8.59 -0.65 -0.67
C GLU A 46 7.92 0.06 -1.84
N GLN A 47 8.63 0.14 -2.98
CA GLN A 47 8.12 0.79 -4.18
C GLN A 47 6.88 0.06 -4.73
N GLY A 48 6.85 -1.27 -4.67
CA GLY A 48 5.69 -2.08 -5.02
C GLY A 48 4.46 -1.68 -4.21
N SER A 49 4.57 -1.61 -2.88
CA SER A 49 3.47 -1.19 -2.02
C SER A 49 3.03 0.25 -2.27
N ARG A 50 3.97 1.19 -2.49
CA ARG A 50 3.62 2.58 -2.86
C ARG A 50 2.86 2.64 -4.19
N ASN A 51 3.24 1.82 -5.17
CA ASN A 51 2.55 1.76 -6.46
C ASN A 51 1.13 1.18 -6.32
N ASN A 52 0.96 0.15 -5.48
CA ASN A 52 -0.35 -0.42 -5.18
C ASN A 52 -1.25 0.62 -4.49
N TYR A 53 -0.74 1.34 -3.49
CA TYR A 53 -1.46 2.45 -2.85
C TYR A 53 -1.95 3.49 -3.86
N ASN A 54 -1.08 3.91 -4.78
CA ASN A 54 -1.45 4.86 -5.83
C ASN A 54 -2.52 4.29 -6.76
N THR A 55 -2.42 3.01 -7.12
CA THR A 55 -3.41 2.32 -7.95
C THR A 55 -4.78 2.23 -7.26
N LEU A 56 -4.80 1.93 -5.96
CA LEU A 56 -6.02 1.95 -5.14
C LEU A 56 -6.64 3.35 -5.12
N SER A 57 -5.82 4.38 -4.89
CA SER A 57 -6.26 5.78 -4.85
C SER A 57 -6.87 6.24 -6.18
N GLN A 58 -6.22 5.90 -7.30
CA GLN A 58 -6.73 6.18 -8.64
C GLN A 58 -8.04 5.43 -8.93
N THR A 59 -8.13 4.17 -8.49
CA THR A 59 -9.34 3.35 -8.65
C THR A 59 -10.50 3.94 -7.85
N MET A 60 -10.26 4.32 -6.58
CA MET A 60 -11.26 4.99 -5.76
C MET A 60 -11.78 6.27 -6.41
N SER A 61 -10.87 7.12 -6.91
CA SER A 61 -11.25 8.33 -7.64
C SER A 61 -12.09 8.03 -8.89
N LYS A 62 -11.68 7.04 -9.70
CA LYS A 62 -12.39 6.64 -10.94
C LYS A 62 -13.81 6.15 -10.67
N PHE A 63 -14.03 5.44 -9.58
CA PHE A 63 -15.32 4.86 -9.22
C PHE A 63 -16.11 5.70 -8.20
N SER A 64 -15.65 6.92 -7.89
CA SER A 64 -16.28 7.79 -6.88
C SER A 64 -16.47 7.09 -5.52
N ILE A 65 -15.47 6.31 -5.13
CA ILE A 65 -15.35 5.69 -3.80
C ILE A 65 -14.70 6.75 -2.89
N ILE A 66 -15.42 7.21 -1.87
CA ILE A 66 -15.03 8.36 -1.01
C ILE A 66 -14.68 7.91 0.40
#